data_AF-A0A354UAA5-F1
#
_entry.id   AF-A0A354UAA5-F1
#
_cell.length_a   1.000
_cell.length_b   1.000
_cell.length_c   1.000
_cell.angle_alpha   90.00
_cell.angle_beta   90.00
_cell.angle_gamma   90.00
#
_symmetry.space_group_name_H-M   'P 1'
#
loop_
_entity.id
_entity.type
_entity.pdbx_description
1 polymer ?
#
loop_
_entity_poly.entity_id
_entity_poly.type
_entity_poly.pdbx_seq_one_letter_code
_entity_poly.pdbx_strand_id
1 'polypeptide(L)'
;MAKQKKVMESEIIADDITRDCNSFEAWFIENGKLVAWGCVAIIVAVAVVFSVVQFRKSSQTKAHNTLASAVTEQQILDALKQYPDGPVAAEARYRLAGLYIKAQNNKAAVEQLALVAADKHALAFTKGRAILDAGYLYENDGKTKEALAQYEKAASDLSLSEDARLEGYYAAGRMQLVLKDVAKARAAFKQAVNVTARTQSAFFWSSQAQAALNRLPAEPAPAK
;
A
#
# COMPACT_ATOMS: atom_id res chain seq x y z
N MET A 1 55.99 32.95 -28.71
CA MET A 1 54.81 32.49 -29.48
C MET A 1 53.68 31.97 -28.60
N ALA A 2 53.92 31.09 -27.62
CA ALA A 2 52.85 30.56 -26.74
C ALA A 2 52.10 31.62 -25.91
N LYS A 3 52.80 32.66 -25.41
CA LYS A 3 52.19 33.74 -24.61
C LYS A 3 51.29 34.66 -25.44
N GLN A 4 51.66 34.96 -26.68
CA GLN A 4 50.84 35.77 -27.61
C GLN A 4 49.60 35.01 -28.10
N LYS A 5 49.73 33.70 -28.37
CA LYS A 5 48.58 32.85 -28.74
C LYS A 5 47.52 32.82 -27.63
N LYS A 6 47.96 32.70 -26.37
CA LYS A 6 47.06 32.67 -25.20
C LYS A 6 46.35 34.01 -24.94
N VAL A 7 47.02 35.13 -25.21
CA VAL A 7 46.43 36.49 -25.10
C VAL A 7 45.38 36.70 -26.20
N MET A 8 45.68 36.30 -27.43
CA MET A 8 44.76 36.38 -28.56
C MET A 8 43.53 35.47 -28.37
N GLU A 9 43.71 34.26 -27.84
CA GLU A 9 42.57 33.37 -27.48
C GLU A 9 41.70 33.98 -26.36
N SER A 10 42.28 34.64 -25.36
CA SER A 10 41.49 35.32 -24.31
C SER A 10 40.74 36.54 -24.81
N GLU A 11 41.31 37.29 -25.76
CA GLU A 11 40.64 38.44 -26.39
C GLU A 11 39.45 37.98 -27.25
N ILE A 12 39.61 36.90 -28.02
CA ILE A 12 38.52 36.32 -28.83
C ILE A 12 37.36 35.85 -27.93
N ILE A 13 37.65 35.19 -26.82
CA ILE A 13 36.62 34.74 -25.86
C ILE A 13 35.91 35.93 -25.21
N ALA A 14 36.66 36.98 -24.85
CA ALA A 14 36.08 38.19 -24.26
C ALA A 14 35.17 38.93 -25.25
N ASP A 15 35.56 39.02 -26.53
CA ASP A 15 34.74 39.63 -27.58
C ASP A 15 33.47 38.81 -27.86
N ASP A 16 33.56 37.48 -27.86
CA ASP A 16 32.40 36.60 -28.09
C ASP A 16 31.38 36.70 -26.95
N ILE A 17 31.86 36.71 -25.69
CA ILE A 17 31.01 36.95 -24.52
C ILE A 17 30.35 38.33 -24.58
N THR A 18 31.11 39.35 -24.98
CA THR A 18 30.59 40.73 -25.08
C THR A 18 29.52 40.84 -26.17
N ARG A 19 29.73 40.17 -27.31
CA ARG A 19 28.74 40.10 -28.41
C ARG A 19 27.47 39.36 -27.99
N ASP A 20 27.62 38.23 -27.29
CA ASP A 20 26.49 37.46 -26.77
C ASP A 20 25.70 38.28 -25.74
N CYS A 21 26.38 38.99 -24.83
CA CYS A 21 25.75 39.92 -23.89
C CYS A 21 24.97 41.03 -24.59
N ASN A 22 25.55 41.68 -25.60
CA ASN A 22 24.88 42.75 -26.34
C ASN A 22 23.67 42.21 -27.14
N SER A 23 23.78 41.01 -27.71
CA SER A 23 22.68 40.37 -28.44
C SER A 23 21.53 39.96 -27.51
N PHE A 24 21.85 39.47 -26.32
CA PHE A 24 20.88 39.16 -25.28
C PHE A 24 20.20 40.42 -24.74
N GLU A 25 20.96 41.50 -24.53
CA GLU A 25 20.41 42.78 -24.06
C GLU A 25 19.40 43.36 -25.08
N ALA A 26 19.76 43.39 -26.36
CA ALA A 26 18.85 43.80 -27.42
C ALA A 26 17.60 42.92 -27.48
N TRP A 27 17.77 41.60 -27.40
CA TRP A 27 16.66 40.65 -27.40
C TRP A 27 15.75 40.80 -26.18
N PHE A 28 16.32 41.03 -24.99
CA PHE A 28 15.58 41.22 -23.74
C PHE A 28 14.83 42.55 -23.72
N ILE A 29 15.38 43.61 -24.29
CA ILE A 29 14.67 44.89 -24.45
C ILE A 29 13.45 44.70 -25.39
N GLU A 30 13.62 43.98 -26.48
CA GLU A 30 12.55 43.70 -27.45
C GLU A 30 11.47 42.75 -26.88
N ASN A 31 11.88 41.71 -26.15
CA ASN A 31 10.99 40.65 -25.64
C ASN A 31 10.67 40.77 -24.14
N GLY A 32 11.08 41.84 -23.47
CA GLY A 32 11.01 41.97 -22.01
C GLY A 32 9.60 41.84 -21.45
N LYS A 33 8.58 42.26 -22.20
CA LYS A 33 7.17 42.06 -21.83
C LYS A 33 6.79 40.57 -21.80
N LEU A 34 7.23 39.78 -22.78
CA LEU A 34 6.96 38.34 -22.83
C LEU A 34 7.70 37.61 -21.70
N VAL A 35 8.95 37.99 -21.40
CA VAL A 35 9.70 37.45 -20.27
C VAL A 35 9.01 37.77 -18.94
N ALA A 36 8.53 39.01 -18.76
CA ALA A 36 7.77 39.39 -17.58
C ALA A 36 6.46 38.58 -17.43
N TRP A 37 5.70 38.39 -18.52
CA TRP A 37 4.51 37.52 -18.51
C TRP A 37 4.86 36.06 -18.19
N GLY A 38 6.00 35.55 -18.68
CA GLY A 38 6.52 34.23 -18.33
C GLY A 38 6.81 34.09 -16.84
N CYS A 39 7.48 35.07 -16.24
CA CYS A 39 7.72 35.10 -14.79
C CYS A 39 6.41 35.16 -13.97
N VAL A 40 5.45 35.98 -14.38
CA VAL A 40 4.13 36.06 -13.73
C VAL A 40 3.40 34.73 -13.83
N ALA A 41 3.41 34.07 -14.98
CA ALA A 41 2.79 32.76 -15.17
C ALA A 41 3.42 31.69 -14.25
N ILE A 42 4.74 31.71 -14.07
CA ILE A 42 5.43 30.81 -13.13
C ILE A 42 5.00 31.10 -11.68
N ILE A 43 4.95 32.36 -11.26
CA ILE A 43 4.52 32.73 -9.90
C ILE A 43 3.08 32.26 -9.64
N VAL A 44 2.17 32.46 -10.60
CA VAL A 44 0.78 32.00 -10.50
C VAL A 44 0.73 30.47 -10.44
N ALA A 45 1.48 29.76 -11.28
CA ALA A 45 1.53 28.30 -11.26
C ALA A 45 2.04 27.78 -9.90
N VAL A 46 3.09 28.39 -9.34
CA VAL A 46 3.62 28.04 -8.01
C VAL A 46 2.58 28.32 -6.92
N ALA A 47 1.89 29.45 -6.97
CA ALA A 47 0.83 29.79 -6.01
C ALA A 47 -0.33 28.78 -6.06
N VAL A 48 -0.78 28.41 -7.26
CA VAL A 48 -1.83 27.40 -7.45
C VAL A 48 -1.39 26.04 -6.90
N VAL A 49 -0.17 25.58 -7.23
CA VAL A 49 0.37 24.33 -6.71
C VAL A 49 0.46 24.36 -5.18
N PHE A 50 0.96 25.45 -4.60
CA PHE A 50 1.06 25.61 -3.16
C PHE A 50 -0.32 25.60 -2.47
N SER A 51 -1.29 26.34 -3.01
CA SER A 51 -2.67 26.34 -2.51
C SER A 51 -3.31 24.96 -2.57
N VAL A 52 -3.13 24.22 -3.67
CA VAL A 52 -3.60 22.83 -3.79
C VAL A 52 -2.94 21.94 -2.76
N VAL A 53 -1.63 22.05 -2.54
CA VAL A 53 -0.91 21.26 -1.52
C VAL A 53 -1.40 21.59 -0.12
N GLN A 54 -1.59 22.86 0.22
CA GLN A 54 -2.10 23.29 1.53
C GLN A 54 -3.54 22.80 1.77
N PHE A 55 -4.42 22.93 0.77
CA PHE A 55 -5.79 22.45 0.89
C PHE A 55 -5.85 20.92 1.05
N ARG A 56 -5.03 20.18 0.30
CA ARG A 56 -4.91 18.71 0.43
C ARG A 56 -4.40 18.32 1.81
N LYS A 57 -3.37 18.98 2.33
CA LYS A 57 -2.85 18.74 3.69
C LYS A 57 -3.92 19.03 4.74
N SER A 58 -4.59 20.17 4.67
CA SER A 58 -5.67 20.54 5.60
C SER A 58 -6.82 19.53 5.56
N SER A 59 -7.23 19.11 4.36
CA SER A 59 -8.27 18.09 4.19
C SER A 59 -7.86 16.74 4.78
N GLN A 60 -6.60 16.31 4.59
CA GLN A 60 -6.09 15.07 5.17
C GLN A 60 -6.03 15.12 6.69
N THR A 61 -5.64 16.24 7.29
CA THR A 61 -5.65 16.41 8.74
C THR A 61 -7.07 16.35 9.31
N LYS A 62 -8.04 16.99 8.65
CA LYS A 62 -9.45 16.91 9.04
C LYS A 62 -9.97 15.48 8.93
N ALA A 63 -9.73 14.81 7.79
CA ALA A 63 -10.10 13.41 7.58
C ALA A 63 -9.51 12.52 8.68
N HIS A 64 -8.21 12.69 8.98
CA HIS A 64 -7.54 11.94 10.02
C HIS A 64 -8.20 12.14 11.37
N ASN A 65 -8.41 13.39 11.79
CA ASN A 65 -8.98 13.69 13.11
C ASN A 65 -10.44 13.20 13.23
N THR A 66 -11.26 13.43 12.22
CA THR A 66 -12.68 13.02 12.22
C THR A 66 -12.82 11.50 12.21
N LEU A 67 -12.08 10.79 11.35
CA LEU A 67 -12.13 9.33 11.30
C LEU A 67 -11.51 8.70 12.55
N ALA A 68 -10.36 9.19 13.03
CA ALA A 68 -9.69 8.62 14.20
C ALA A 68 -10.50 8.80 15.49
N SER A 69 -11.17 9.94 15.67
CA SER A 69 -11.97 10.22 16.87
C SER A 69 -13.35 9.56 16.88
N ALA A 70 -13.84 9.06 15.75
CA ALA A 70 -15.08 8.31 15.69
C ALA A 70 -14.92 6.92 16.34
N VAL A 71 -15.72 6.63 17.37
CA VAL A 71 -15.62 5.39 18.17
C VAL A 71 -16.84 4.49 17.99
N THR A 72 -18.04 5.07 17.89
CA THR A 72 -19.28 4.30 17.71
C THR A 72 -19.53 3.97 16.25
N GLU A 73 -20.34 2.94 15.98
CA GLU A 73 -20.77 2.56 14.63
C GLU A 73 -21.30 3.77 13.85
N GLN A 74 -22.26 4.51 14.43
CA GLN A 74 -22.87 5.66 13.78
C GLN A 74 -21.86 6.77 13.50
N GLN A 75 -20.98 7.09 14.45
CA GLN A 75 -19.93 8.10 14.25
C GLN A 75 -18.97 7.71 13.13
N ILE A 76 -18.58 6.44 13.06
CA ILE A 76 -17.67 5.95 12.03
C ILE A 76 -18.36 6.01 10.66
N LEU A 77 -19.62 5.59 10.57
CA LEU A 77 -20.40 5.68 9.33
C LEU A 77 -20.55 7.13 8.85
N ASP A 78 -20.85 8.06 9.75
CA ASP A 78 -20.99 9.48 9.39
C ASP A 78 -19.65 10.11 9.00
N ALA A 79 -18.55 9.73 9.66
CA ALA A 79 -17.21 10.13 9.27
C ALA A 79 -16.81 9.58 7.88
N LEU A 80 -17.14 8.32 7.59
CA LEU A 80 -16.88 7.69 6.30
C LEU A 80 -17.72 8.27 5.15
N LYS A 81 -18.90 8.84 5.43
CA LYS A 81 -19.65 9.60 4.42
C LYS A 81 -18.92 10.87 3.99
N GLN A 82 -18.22 11.52 4.93
CA GLN A 82 -17.47 12.76 4.66
C GLN A 82 -16.08 12.46 4.06
N TYR A 83 -15.46 11.35 4.49
CA TYR A 83 -14.11 10.95 4.12
C TYR A 83 -14.09 9.45 3.74
N PRO A 84 -14.59 9.09 2.54
CA PRO A 84 -14.83 7.69 2.17
C PRO A 84 -13.58 6.88 1.84
N ASP A 85 -12.49 7.56 1.47
CA ASP A 85 -11.30 6.98 0.85
C ASP A 85 -10.00 7.34 1.58
N GLY A 86 -8.97 6.52 1.36
CA GLY A 86 -7.61 6.74 1.84
C GLY A 86 -7.25 5.88 3.06
N PRO A 87 -5.97 5.91 3.49
CA PRO A 87 -5.46 4.98 4.50
C PRO A 87 -6.23 5.02 5.82
N VAL A 88 -6.66 6.22 6.25
CA VAL A 88 -7.43 6.41 7.49
C VAL A 88 -8.87 5.91 7.34
N ALA A 89 -9.46 6.04 6.15
CA ALA A 89 -10.79 5.50 5.89
C ALA A 89 -10.76 3.97 5.93
N ALA A 90 -9.73 3.34 5.36
CA ALA A 90 -9.51 1.90 5.49
C ALA A 90 -9.36 1.46 6.96
N GLU A 91 -8.62 2.20 7.78
CA GLU A 91 -8.51 1.92 9.22
C GLU A 91 -9.84 2.11 9.96
N ALA A 92 -10.62 3.14 9.62
CA ALA A 92 -11.95 3.34 10.17
C ALA A 92 -12.91 2.21 9.80
N ARG A 93 -12.87 1.73 8.55
CA ARG A 93 -13.64 0.55 8.10
C ARG A 93 -13.23 -0.71 8.83
N TYR A 94 -11.92 -0.92 9.05
CA TYR A 94 -11.43 -2.05 9.83
C TYR A 94 -11.90 -1.99 11.28
N ARG A 95 -11.87 -0.81 11.92
CA ARG A 95 -12.45 -0.61 13.27
C ARG A 95 -13.95 -0.88 13.29
N LEU A 96 -14.69 -0.41 12.28
CA LEU A 96 -16.11 -0.66 12.13
C LEU A 96 -16.40 -2.16 11.97
N ALA A 97 -15.61 -2.88 11.18
CA ALA A 97 -15.70 -4.34 11.11
C ALA A 97 -15.51 -4.99 12.48
N GLY A 98 -14.54 -4.52 13.27
CA GLY A 98 -14.34 -4.98 14.64
C GLY A 98 -15.55 -4.76 15.56
N LEU A 99 -16.31 -3.68 15.38
CA LEU A 99 -17.58 -3.47 16.09
C LEU A 99 -18.63 -4.48 15.65
N TYR A 100 -18.77 -4.73 14.35
CA TYR A 100 -19.69 -5.74 13.84
C TYR A 100 -19.33 -7.16 14.28
N ILE A 101 -18.04 -7.52 14.33
CA ILE A 101 -17.59 -8.82 14.86
C ILE A 101 -18.01 -8.98 16.32
N LYS A 102 -17.80 -7.95 17.15
CA LYS A 102 -18.24 -7.97 18.56
C LYS A 102 -19.75 -8.09 18.71
N ALA A 103 -20.51 -7.51 17.78
CA ALA A 103 -21.95 -7.64 17.69
C ALA A 103 -22.42 -8.95 17.02
N GLN A 104 -21.51 -9.87 16.69
CA GLN A 104 -21.76 -11.12 15.96
C GLN A 104 -22.44 -10.90 14.59
N ASN A 105 -22.33 -9.70 14.03
CA ASN A 105 -22.81 -9.38 12.70
C ASN A 105 -21.72 -9.67 11.66
N ASN A 106 -21.45 -10.96 11.43
CA ASN A 106 -20.39 -11.43 10.54
C ASN A 106 -20.57 -10.91 9.11
N LYS A 107 -21.82 -10.77 8.65
CA LYS A 107 -22.12 -10.25 7.32
C LYS A 107 -21.62 -8.80 7.16
N ALA A 108 -22.02 -7.90 8.04
CA ALA A 108 -21.61 -6.50 7.97
C ALA A 108 -20.10 -6.34 8.21
N ALA A 109 -19.51 -7.16 9.08
CA ALA A 109 -18.07 -7.20 9.28
C ALA A 109 -17.32 -7.52 7.98
N VAL A 110 -17.68 -8.62 7.32
CA VAL A 110 -17.06 -9.06 6.06
C VAL A 110 -17.23 -8.02 4.96
N GLU A 111 -18.38 -7.35 4.87
CA GLU A 111 -18.59 -6.25 3.92
C GLU A 111 -17.58 -5.11 4.12
N GLN A 112 -17.34 -4.69 5.37
CA GLN A 112 -16.34 -3.65 5.65
C GLN A 112 -14.91 -4.14 5.41
N LEU A 113 -14.57 -5.38 5.79
CA LEU A 113 -13.26 -5.97 5.55
C LEU A 113 -12.96 -6.10 4.05
N ALA A 114 -13.96 -6.43 3.23
CA ALA A 114 -13.82 -6.49 1.78
C ALA A 114 -13.48 -5.12 1.17
N LEU A 115 -14.07 -4.04 1.68
CA LEU A 115 -13.74 -2.68 1.25
C LEU A 115 -12.29 -2.32 1.60
N VAL A 116 -11.82 -2.68 2.80
CA VAL A 116 -10.41 -2.48 3.20
C VAL A 116 -9.47 -3.28 2.30
N ALA A 117 -9.81 -4.53 2.01
CA ALA A 117 -9.00 -5.40 1.17
C ALA A 117 -8.91 -4.95 -0.31
N ALA A 118 -9.88 -4.15 -0.76
CA ALA A 118 -9.94 -3.59 -2.11
C ALA A 118 -9.31 -2.18 -2.22
N ASP A 119 -9.11 -1.49 -1.09
CA ASP A 119 -8.56 -0.14 -1.07
C ASP A 119 -7.05 -0.15 -1.40
N LYS A 120 -6.69 0.55 -2.47
CA LYS A 120 -5.30 0.69 -2.96
C LYS A 120 -4.42 1.54 -2.04
N HIS A 121 -5.04 2.35 -1.19
CA HIS A 121 -4.38 3.23 -0.23
C HIS A 121 -4.34 2.63 1.17
N ALA A 122 -4.97 1.47 1.41
CA ALA A 122 -4.85 0.78 2.67
C ALA A 122 -3.39 0.39 2.92
N LEU A 123 -2.94 0.60 4.16
CA LEU A 123 -1.63 0.12 4.60
C LEU A 123 -1.57 -1.41 4.47
N ALA A 124 -0.43 -1.94 4.04
CA ALA A 124 -0.24 -3.37 3.84
C ALA A 124 -0.63 -4.22 5.07
N PHE A 125 -0.32 -3.71 6.26
CA PHE A 125 -0.73 -4.35 7.52
C PHE A 125 -2.25 -4.43 7.67
N THR A 126 -2.95 -3.29 7.56
CA THR A 126 -4.42 -3.21 7.69
C THR A 126 -5.12 -4.04 6.62
N LYS A 127 -4.60 -4.01 5.38
CA LYS A 127 -5.11 -4.82 4.26
C LYS A 127 -4.96 -6.32 4.54
N GLY A 128 -3.77 -6.75 4.97
CA GLY A 128 -3.50 -8.14 5.31
C GLY A 128 -4.39 -8.64 6.44
N ARG A 129 -4.58 -7.82 7.49
CA ARG A 129 -5.51 -8.14 8.57
C ARG A 129 -6.94 -8.22 8.13
N ALA A 130 -7.41 -7.30 7.29
CA ALA A 130 -8.78 -7.35 6.79
C ALA A 130 -9.07 -8.64 6.00
N ILE A 131 -8.12 -9.06 5.15
CA ILE A 131 -8.26 -10.31 4.37
C ILE A 131 -8.28 -11.52 5.30
N LEU A 132 -7.34 -11.62 6.24
CA LEU A 132 -7.22 -12.77 7.14
C LEU A 132 -8.41 -12.86 8.11
N ASP A 133 -8.84 -11.74 8.69
CA ASP A 133 -10.01 -11.68 9.57
C ASP A 133 -11.29 -12.07 8.82
N ALA A 134 -11.45 -11.67 7.55
CA ALA A 134 -12.56 -12.15 6.73
C ALA A 134 -12.50 -13.67 6.52
N GLY A 135 -11.30 -14.22 6.31
CA GLY A 135 -11.08 -15.67 6.26
C GLY A 135 -11.52 -16.37 7.54
N TYR A 136 -11.15 -15.84 8.70
CA TYR A 136 -11.54 -16.39 10.00
C TYR A 136 -13.05 -16.32 10.24
N LEU A 137 -13.72 -15.24 9.82
CA LEU A 137 -15.18 -15.15 9.91
C LEU A 137 -15.86 -16.20 9.03
N TYR A 138 -15.39 -16.39 7.80
CA TYR A 138 -15.91 -17.44 6.93
C TYR A 138 -15.65 -18.85 7.49
N GLU A 139 -14.47 -19.08 8.08
CA GLU A 139 -14.14 -20.35 8.71
C GLU A 139 -15.08 -20.65 9.88
N ASN A 140 -15.33 -19.67 10.75
CA ASN A 140 -16.24 -19.79 11.89
C ASN A 140 -17.69 -20.03 11.45
N ASP A 141 -18.11 -19.47 10.31
CA ASP A 141 -19.41 -19.69 9.68
C ASP A 141 -19.51 -21.07 8.97
N GLY A 142 -18.44 -21.88 8.96
CA GLY A 142 -18.39 -23.15 8.24
C GLY A 142 -18.28 -23.01 6.71
N LYS A 143 -18.05 -21.80 6.20
CA LYS A 143 -17.89 -21.47 4.77
C LYS A 143 -16.45 -21.71 4.33
N THR A 144 -16.06 -22.99 4.32
CA THR A 144 -14.67 -23.41 4.10
C THR A 144 -14.07 -22.92 2.78
N LYS A 145 -14.86 -22.86 1.70
CA LYS A 145 -14.34 -22.42 0.39
C LYS A 145 -14.07 -20.91 0.35
N GLU A 146 -14.95 -20.13 0.96
CA GLU A 146 -14.82 -18.69 1.08
C GLU A 146 -13.66 -18.32 2.01
N ALA A 147 -13.50 -19.05 3.11
CA ALA A 147 -12.36 -18.91 4.01
C ALA A 147 -11.03 -19.19 3.28
N LEU A 148 -10.97 -20.32 2.56
CA LEU A 148 -9.82 -20.69 1.75
C LEU A 148 -9.46 -19.59 0.74
N ALA A 149 -10.44 -19.04 0.03
CA ALA A 149 -10.21 -17.98 -0.95
C ALA A 149 -9.59 -16.72 -0.32
N GLN A 150 -10.00 -16.34 0.89
CA GLN A 150 -9.36 -15.22 1.61
C GLN A 150 -7.93 -15.56 2.04
N TYR A 151 -7.69 -16.75 2.58
CA TYR A 151 -6.35 -17.16 2.99
C TYR A 151 -5.37 -17.27 1.82
N GLU A 152 -5.81 -17.81 0.68
CA GLU A 152 -5.02 -17.84 -0.56
C GLU A 152 -4.76 -16.44 -1.12
N LYS A 153 -5.73 -15.52 -1.01
CA LYS A 153 -5.54 -14.11 -1.34
C LYS A 153 -4.46 -13.46 -0.46
N ALA A 154 -4.47 -13.72 0.84
CA ALA A 154 -3.43 -13.22 1.75
C ALA A 154 -2.06 -13.84 1.43
N ALA A 155 -2.01 -15.14 1.16
CA ALA A 155 -0.77 -15.87 0.86
C ALA A 155 -0.09 -15.41 -0.44
N SER A 156 -0.89 -15.11 -1.47
CA SER A 156 -0.42 -14.77 -2.81
C SER A 156 -0.14 -13.28 -3.03
N ASP A 157 -0.66 -12.39 -2.19
CA ASP A 157 -0.44 -10.94 -2.31
C ASP A 157 0.94 -10.52 -1.77
N LEU A 158 1.90 -10.39 -2.69
CA LEU A 158 3.28 -10.01 -2.37
C LEU A 158 3.42 -8.59 -1.78
N SER A 159 2.39 -7.75 -1.88
CA SER A 159 2.38 -6.42 -1.23
C SER A 159 2.14 -6.49 0.28
N LEU A 160 1.67 -7.63 0.79
CA LEU A 160 1.47 -7.85 2.22
C LEU A 160 2.77 -8.20 2.93
N SER A 161 2.78 -8.02 4.25
CA SER A 161 3.91 -8.45 5.09
C SER A 161 4.11 -9.96 5.00
N GLU A 162 5.36 -10.39 5.21
CA GLU A 162 5.68 -11.81 5.31
C GLU A 162 4.79 -12.53 6.33
N ASP A 163 4.61 -11.93 7.52
CA ASP A 163 3.74 -12.44 8.58
C ASP A 163 2.34 -12.80 8.07
N ALA A 164 1.69 -11.89 7.33
CA ALA A 164 0.35 -12.09 6.80
C ALA A 164 0.31 -13.19 5.72
N ARG A 165 1.36 -13.27 4.89
CA ARG A 165 1.44 -14.31 3.86
C ARG A 165 1.64 -15.70 4.46
N LEU A 166 2.51 -15.85 5.47
CA LEU A 166 2.76 -17.12 6.14
C LEU A 166 1.52 -17.60 6.92
N GLU A 167 0.81 -16.68 7.56
CA GLU A 167 -0.49 -16.96 8.17
C GLU A 167 -1.50 -17.45 7.14
N GLY A 168 -1.58 -16.75 5.99
CA GLY A 168 -2.44 -17.13 4.86
C GLY A 168 -2.12 -18.54 4.35
N TYR A 169 -0.84 -18.86 4.12
CA TYR A 169 -0.43 -20.21 3.69
C TYR A 169 -0.79 -21.28 4.73
N TYR A 170 -0.54 -21.02 6.01
CA TYR A 170 -0.89 -21.95 7.07
C TYR A 170 -2.42 -22.16 7.16
N ALA A 171 -3.20 -21.09 7.17
CA ALA A 171 -4.65 -21.15 7.26
C ALA A 171 -5.28 -21.80 6.02
N ALA A 172 -4.79 -21.50 4.82
CA ALA A 172 -5.17 -22.17 3.58
C ALA A 172 -4.88 -23.67 3.65
N GLY A 173 -3.70 -24.07 4.17
CA GLY A 173 -3.35 -25.47 4.38
C GLY A 173 -4.35 -26.20 5.30
N ARG A 174 -4.78 -25.56 6.39
CA ARG A 174 -5.84 -26.11 7.26
C ARG A 174 -7.17 -26.26 6.52
N MET A 175 -7.58 -25.27 5.73
CA MET A 175 -8.83 -25.37 4.96
C MET A 175 -8.78 -26.47 3.90
N GLN A 176 -7.63 -26.67 3.26
CA GLN A 176 -7.43 -27.78 2.30
C GLN A 176 -7.55 -29.16 2.99
N LEU A 177 -7.10 -29.30 4.25
CA LEU A 177 -7.34 -30.52 5.02
C LEU A 177 -8.82 -30.76 5.32
N VAL A 178 -9.57 -29.72 5.65
CA VAL A 178 -11.04 -29.81 5.82
C VAL A 178 -11.70 -30.28 4.52
N LEU A 179 -11.21 -29.79 3.37
CA LEU A 179 -11.62 -30.22 2.03
C LEU A 179 -11.05 -31.58 1.59
N LYS A 180 -10.26 -32.25 2.45
CA LYS A 180 -9.61 -33.54 2.21
C LYS A 180 -8.57 -33.54 1.07
N ASP A 181 -8.10 -32.37 0.65
CA ASP A 181 -7.03 -32.22 -0.34
C ASP A 181 -5.67 -32.15 0.38
N VAL A 182 -5.18 -33.32 0.80
CA VAL A 182 -3.92 -33.45 1.55
C VAL A 182 -2.71 -32.97 0.75
N ALA A 183 -2.75 -33.12 -0.58
CA ALA A 183 -1.67 -32.68 -1.46
C ALA A 183 -1.54 -31.15 -1.45
N LYS A 184 -2.66 -30.43 -1.63
CA LYS A 184 -2.65 -28.96 -1.55
C LYS A 184 -2.35 -28.46 -0.14
N ALA A 185 -2.87 -29.13 0.89
CA ALA A 185 -2.53 -28.80 2.27
C ALA A 185 -1.02 -28.88 2.53
N ARG A 186 -0.38 -29.97 2.09
CA ARG A 186 1.08 -30.12 2.19
C ARG A 186 1.82 -29.01 1.45
N ALA A 187 1.41 -28.69 0.23
CA ALA A 187 2.03 -27.62 -0.55
C ALA A 187 1.93 -26.27 0.18
N ALA A 188 0.76 -25.92 0.70
CA ALA A 188 0.54 -24.69 1.45
C ALA A 188 1.39 -24.64 2.74
N PHE A 189 1.45 -25.71 3.52
CA PHE A 189 2.31 -25.73 4.71
C PHE A 189 3.79 -25.63 4.36
N LYS A 190 4.27 -26.26 3.26
CA LYS A 190 5.66 -26.10 2.80
C LYS A 190 5.98 -24.62 2.51
N GLN A 191 5.04 -23.86 1.94
CA GLN A 191 5.20 -22.42 1.68
C GLN A 191 5.17 -21.58 2.97
N ALA A 192 4.46 -22.02 4.00
CA ALA A 192 4.42 -21.34 5.30
C ALA A 192 5.68 -21.58 6.15
N VAL A 193 6.49 -22.60 5.86
CA VAL A 193 7.74 -22.86 6.60
C VAL A 193 8.83 -21.91 6.12
N ASN A 194 9.20 -20.97 6.99
CA ASN A 194 10.38 -20.14 6.85
C ASN A 194 11.26 -20.25 8.11
N VAL A 195 12.44 -20.86 7.97
CA VAL A 195 13.43 -21.04 9.05
C VAL A 195 14.22 -19.77 9.37
N THR A 196 14.14 -18.76 8.51
CA THR A 196 14.81 -17.46 8.66
C THR A 196 13.85 -16.35 9.10
N ALA A 197 12.63 -16.71 9.50
CA ALA A 197 11.61 -15.79 9.98
C ALA A 197 12.16 -14.88 11.08
N ARG A 198 12.04 -13.56 10.88
CA ARG A 198 12.65 -12.55 11.78
C ARG A 198 11.68 -12.01 12.83
N THR A 199 10.38 -12.06 12.55
CA THR A 199 9.34 -11.61 13.48
C THR A 199 8.83 -12.79 14.29
N GLN A 200 8.35 -12.51 15.50
CA GLN A 200 7.71 -13.53 16.34
C GLN A 200 6.49 -14.16 15.65
N SER A 201 5.70 -13.34 14.95
CA SER A 201 4.52 -13.79 14.22
C SER A 201 4.87 -14.72 13.06
N ALA A 202 5.86 -14.36 12.21
CA ALA A 202 6.32 -15.24 11.13
C ALA A 202 6.88 -16.55 11.67
N PHE A 203 7.67 -16.49 12.75
CA PHE A 203 8.21 -17.69 13.39
C PHE A 203 7.11 -18.59 13.94
N PHE A 204 6.06 -18.01 14.55
CA PHE A 204 4.90 -18.74 15.04
C PHE A 204 4.20 -19.51 13.91
N TRP A 205 3.84 -18.84 12.81
CA TRP A 205 3.16 -19.48 11.69
C TRP A 205 4.02 -20.54 10.99
N SER A 206 5.32 -20.27 10.84
CA SER A 206 6.30 -21.23 10.33
C SER A 206 6.39 -22.49 11.19
N SER A 207 6.44 -22.34 12.51
CA SER A 207 6.47 -23.45 13.45
C SER A 207 5.18 -24.27 13.40
N GLN A 208 4.03 -23.61 13.33
CA GLN A 208 2.71 -24.27 13.21
C GLN A 208 2.59 -25.05 11.91
N ALA A 209 3.09 -24.51 10.79
CA ALA A 209 3.12 -25.18 9.51
C ALA A 209 4.06 -26.40 9.51
N GLN A 210 5.24 -26.28 10.11
CA GLN A 210 6.16 -27.40 10.27
C GLN A 210 5.56 -28.53 11.11
N ALA A 211 4.89 -28.19 12.22
CA ALA A 211 4.19 -29.16 13.05
C ALA A 211 3.03 -29.83 12.29
N ALA A 212 2.31 -29.09 11.44
CA ALA A 212 1.26 -29.65 10.60
C ALA A 212 1.82 -30.62 9.55
N LEU A 213 2.92 -30.27 8.87
CA LEU A 213 3.60 -31.13 7.90
C LEU A 213 4.01 -32.48 8.49
N ASN A 214 4.58 -32.45 9.69
CA ASN A 214 5.04 -33.66 10.38
C ASN A 214 3.90 -34.62 10.74
N ARG A 215 2.65 -34.13 10.79
CA ARG A 215 1.45 -34.93 11.08
C ARG A 215 0.76 -35.46 9.83
N LEU A 216 1.12 -34.97 8.63
CA LEU A 216 0.51 -35.46 7.40
C LEU A 216 1.04 -36.86 7.05
N PRO A 217 0.23 -37.73 6.42
CA PRO A 217 0.68 -39.04 5.94
C PRO A 217 1.86 -38.90 4.97
N ALA A 218 2.63 -39.95 4.71
CA ALA A 218 3.73 -39.88 3.74
C ALA A 218 3.22 -39.46 2.34
N GLU A 219 4.06 -38.76 1.58
CA GLU A 219 3.74 -38.40 0.20
C GLU A 219 3.66 -39.69 -0.63
N PRO A 220 2.58 -39.91 -1.41
CA PRO A 220 2.49 -41.09 -2.25
C PRO A 220 3.66 -41.07 -3.25
N ALA A 221 4.30 -42.22 -3.45
CA ALA A 221 5.41 -42.33 -4.39
C ALA A 221 4.99 -41.82 -5.78
N PRO A 222 5.84 -41.07 -6.49
CA PRO A 222 5.51 -40.58 -7.81
C PRO A 222 5.15 -41.77 -8.72
N ALA A 223 3.98 -41.69 -9.36
CA ALA A 223 3.62 -42.65 -10.39
C ALA A 223 4.68 -42.60 -11.49
N LYS A 224 5.30 -43.75 -11.76
CA LYS A 224 6.32 -43.90 -12.82
C LYS A 224 5.72 -43.71 -14.20
#